data_AF-A0A2V7T144-F1
#
_entry.id   AF-A0A2V7T144-F1
#
_cell.length_a   1.000
_cell.length_b   1.000
_cell.length_c   1.000
_cell.angle_alpha   90.00
_cell.angle_beta   90.00
_cell.angle_gamma   90.00
#
_symmetry.space_group_name_H-M   'P 1'
#
loop_
_entity.id
_entity.type
_entity.pdbx_description
1 polymer ?
#
loop_
_entity_poly.entity_id
_entity_poly.type
_entity_poly.pdbx_seq_one_letter_code
_entity_poly.pdbx_strand_id
1 'polypeptide(L)'
;MSTSAAPADAGVLWLATLQRALARAAHDVKDALNGVSVNLEVVRSRASRADTPASAVAPFADAAAEQLERLTALLDAVLALGRSEGAPADLGVTLRRIAALCSASNAASDARVTVRETHVDDARTTVSSDAVRLALVAPLLDAVSSRRGESREAVVCELTSDGDTLVVRLQADRPVLMPADAADVLRVSGVRWTESAQELSVVFPRA
;
A
#
# COMPACT_ATOMS: atom_id res chain seq x y z
N MET A 1 18.30 -24.18 27.65
CA MET A 1 17.74 -24.80 26.43
C MET A 1 16.80 -23.79 25.80
N SER A 2 17.22 -23.13 24.73
CA SER A 2 16.33 -22.21 24.01
C SER A 2 15.50 -23.02 23.02
N THR A 3 14.18 -23.01 23.20
CA THR A 3 13.25 -23.55 22.20
C THR A 3 13.31 -22.67 20.97
N SER A 4 14.04 -23.12 19.94
CA SER A 4 13.92 -22.56 18.60
C SER A 4 12.49 -22.77 18.14
N ALA A 5 11.69 -21.70 18.12
CA ALA A 5 10.42 -21.73 17.41
C ALA A 5 10.72 -22.04 15.93
N ALA A 6 9.88 -22.87 15.30
CA ALA A 6 9.94 -23.04 13.85
C ALA A 6 9.69 -21.67 13.20
N PRO A 7 10.40 -21.31 12.11
CA PRO A 7 10.12 -20.06 11.40
C PRO A 7 8.65 -20.06 10.96
N ALA A 8 7.97 -18.93 11.18
CA ALA A 8 6.58 -18.79 10.79
C ALA A 8 6.44 -18.94 9.26
N ASP A 9 5.32 -19.49 8.81
CA ASP A 9 5.02 -19.54 7.39
C ASP A 9 4.82 -18.10 6.86
N ALA A 10 5.32 -17.82 5.64
CA ALA A 10 5.10 -16.57 4.94
C ALA A 10 3.61 -16.25 4.83
N GLY A 11 2.76 -17.27 4.62
CA GLY A 11 1.29 -17.10 4.59
C GLY A 11 0.70 -16.64 5.92
N VAL A 12 1.26 -17.05 7.06
CA VAL A 12 0.79 -16.66 8.41
C VAL A 12 1.19 -15.22 8.72
N LEU A 13 2.45 -14.84 8.45
CA LEU A 13 2.92 -13.47 8.60
C LEU A 13 2.25 -12.52 7.62
N TRP A 14 1.97 -13.00 6.40
CA TRP A 14 1.18 -12.27 5.41
C TRP A 14 -0.24 -12.03 5.91
N LEU A 15 -0.93 -13.06 6.43
CA LEU A 15 -2.28 -12.88 6.98
C LEU A 15 -2.33 -11.86 8.12
N ALA A 16 -1.37 -11.89 9.05
CA ALA A 16 -1.26 -10.90 10.12
C ALA A 16 -0.98 -9.48 9.58
N THR A 17 -0.12 -9.36 8.56
CA THR A 17 0.19 -8.10 7.90
C THR A 17 -1.00 -7.55 7.11
N LEU A 18 -1.74 -8.40 6.40
CA LEU A 18 -2.99 -8.07 5.72
C LEU A 18 -4.05 -7.59 6.72
N GLN A 19 -4.20 -8.25 7.88
CA GLN A 19 -5.10 -7.79 8.95
C GLN A 19 -4.73 -6.38 9.46
N ARG A 20 -3.44 -6.06 9.64
CA ARG A 20 -2.99 -4.70 9.96
C ARG A 20 -3.37 -3.70 8.85
N ALA A 21 -3.16 -4.08 7.59
CA ALA A 21 -3.48 -3.24 6.43
C ALA A 21 -5.00 -2.96 6.32
N LEU A 22 -5.82 -4.00 6.50
CA LEU A 22 -7.28 -3.92 6.47
C LEU A 22 -7.84 -3.09 7.64
N ALA A 23 -7.24 -3.18 8.83
CA ALA A 23 -7.65 -2.37 9.97
C ALA A 23 -7.48 -0.86 9.71
N ARG A 24 -6.42 -0.47 8.97
CA ARG A 24 -6.24 0.91 8.49
C ARG A 24 -7.24 1.26 7.39
N ALA A 25 -7.30 0.46 6.33
CA ALA A 25 -8.21 0.69 5.21
C ALA A 25 -9.69 0.80 5.64
N ALA A 26 -10.12 0.06 6.65
CA ALA A 26 -11.48 0.16 7.21
C ALA A 26 -11.80 1.53 7.82
N HIS A 27 -10.80 2.24 8.36
CA HIS A 27 -10.96 3.62 8.81
C HIS A 27 -11.13 4.57 7.62
N ASP A 28 -10.29 4.42 6.60
CA ASP A 28 -10.31 5.24 5.39
C ASP A 28 -11.62 5.06 4.60
N VAL A 29 -12.12 3.82 4.48
CA VAL A 29 -13.43 3.49 3.90
C VAL A 29 -14.56 4.21 4.64
N LYS A 30 -14.54 4.18 5.98
CA LYS A 30 -15.55 4.84 6.81
C LYS A 30 -15.54 6.36 6.60
N ASP A 31 -14.36 6.97 6.56
CA ASP A 31 -14.23 8.42 6.43
C ASP A 31 -14.59 8.90 5.02
N ALA A 32 -14.23 8.14 3.98
CA ALA A 32 -14.68 8.38 2.61
C ALA A 32 -16.22 8.29 2.49
N LEU A 33 -16.85 7.24 3.05
CA LEU A 33 -18.31 7.08 3.06
C LEU A 33 -19.04 8.21 3.81
N ASN A 34 -18.48 8.67 4.93
CA ASN A 34 -18.99 9.85 5.65
C ASN A 34 -18.88 11.11 4.78
N GLY A 35 -17.74 11.31 4.11
CA GLY A 35 -17.51 12.41 3.17
C GLY A 35 -18.49 12.41 2.00
N VAL A 36 -18.73 11.26 1.37
CA VAL A 36 -19.76 11.09 0.33
C VAL A 36 -21.15 11.45 0.87
N SER A 37 -21.53 10.91 2.03
CA SER A 37 -22.84 11.15 2.64
C SER A 37 -23.09 12.63 2.93
N VAL A 38 -22.11 13.34 3.48
CA VAL A 38 -22.19 14.79 3.76
C VAL A 38 -22.28 15.59 2.46
N ASN A 39 -21.45 15.29 1.47
CA ASN A 39 -21.47 16.00 0.19
C ASN A 39 -22.81 15.80 -0.55
N LEU A 40 -23.33 14.56 -0.60
CA LEU A 40 -24.63 14.27 -1.21
C LEU A 40 -25.79 14.95 -0.47
N GLU A 41 -25.73 15.10 0.86
CA GLU A 41 -26.71 15.87 1.62
C GLU A 41 -26.68 17.36 1.25
N VAL A 42 -25.48 17.94 1.08
CA VAL A 42 -25.33 19.33 0.63
C VAL A 42 -25.85 19.50 -0.79
N VAL A 43 -25.54 18.58 -1.71
CA VAL A 43 -26.10 18.55 -3.07
C VAL A 43 -27.62 18.53 -3.02
N ARG A 44 -28.23 17.63 -2.24
CA ARG A 44 -29.69 17.50 -2.06
C ARG A 44 -30.32 18.80 -1.55
N SER A 45 -29.75 19.40 -0.50
CA SER A 45 -30.26 20.62 0.14
C SER A 45 -30.10 21.89 -0.70
N ARG A 46 -29.14 21.91 -1.63
CA ARG A 46 -28.91 23.01 -2.57
C ARG A 46 -29.77 22.86 -3.84
N ALA A 47 -29.83 21.67 -4.42
CA ALA A 47 -30.61 21.39 -5.63
C ALA A 47 -32.14 21.51 -5.41
N SER A 48 -32.62 21.41 -4.17
CA SER A 48 -34.04 21.59 -3.85
C SER A 48 -34.51 23.06 -3.79
N ARG A 49 -33.61 24.03 -4.01
CA ARG A 49 -33.92 25.47 -3.95
C ARG A 49 -33.94 26.06 -5.36
N ALA A 50 -35.08 26.65 -5.76
CA ALA A 50 -35.32 27.15 -7.11
C ALA A 50 -34.22 28.10 -7.64
N ASP A 51 -33.71 29.00 -6.80
CA ASP A 51 -32.76 30.04 -7.20
C ASP A 51 -31.28 29.66 -7.01
N THR A 52 -30.96 28.40 -6.71
CA THR A 52 -29.56 27.99 -6.48
C THR A 52 -28.86 27.65 -7.80
N PRO A 53 -27.78 28.36 -8.17
CA PRO A 53 -27.05 28.08 -9.41
C PRO A 53 -26.30 26.76 -9.31
N ALA A 54 -26.16 26.05 -10.44
CA ALA A 54 -25.44 24.77 -10.51
C ALA A 54 -23.98 24.87 -10.01
N SER A 55 -23.33 26.03 -10.16
CA SER A 55 -21.99 26.30 -9.63
C SER A 55 -21.90 26.24 -8.10
N ALA A 56 -23.01 26.39 -7.37
CA ALA A 56 -23.07 26.18 -5.92
C ALA A 56 -23.24 24.70 -5.53
N VAL A 57 -23.54 23.81 -6.50
CA VAL A 57 -23.71 22.37 -6.29
C VAL A 57 -22.48 21.59 -6.75
N ALA A 58 -21.91 21.96 -7.91
CA ALA A 58 -20.82 21.22 -8.56
C ALA A 58 -19.66 20.82 -7.62
N PRO A 59 -19.06 21.72 -6.80
CA PRO A 59 -17.93 21.34 -5.95
C PRO A 59 -18.21 20.19 -4.96
N PHE A 60 -19.47 20.03 -4.53
CA PHE A 60 -19.89 18.94 -3.64
C PHE A 60 -20.17 17.65 -4.41
N ALA A 61 -20.69 17.75 -5.64
CA ALA A 61 -20.85 16.60 -6.53
C ALA A 61 -19.48 16.05 -6.96
N ASP A 62 -18.56 16.94 -7.35
CA ASP A 62 -17.18 16.60 -7.72
C ASP A 62 -16.46 15.95 -6.53
N ALA A 63 -16.51 16.57 -5.34
CA ALA A 63 -15.94 15.98 -4.13
C ALA A 63 -16.54 14.61 -3.76
N ALA A 64 -17.84 14.40 -3.95
CA ALA A 64 -18.47 13.08 -3.74
C ALA A 64 -17.97 12.05 -4.76
N ALA A 65 -17.86 12.43 -6.04
CA ALA A 65 -17.36 11.57 -7.11
C ALA A 65 -15.90 11.14 -6.83
N GLU A 66 -15.00 12.08 -6.53
CA GLU A 66 -13.61 11.75 -6.20
C GLU A 66 -13.49 10.83 -4.97
N GLN A 67 -14.38 10.94 -3.97
CA GLN A 67 -14.38 10.05 -2.80
C GLN A 67 -14.87 8.64 -3.16
N LEU A 68 -15.83 8.50 -4.08
CA LEU A 68 -16.28 7.21 -4.60
C LEU A 68 -15.23 6.53 -5.49
N GLU A 69 -14.51 7.28 -6.33
CA GLU A 69 -13.39 6.77 -7.12
C GLU A 69 -12.26 6.24 -6.22
N ARG A 70 -11.89 7.00 -5.18
CA ARG A 70 -10.93 6.58 -4.15
C ARG A 70 -11.38 5.32 -3.41
N LEU A 71 -12.65 5.24 -3.01
CA LEU A 71 -13.22 4.05 -2.35
C LEU A 71 -13.16 2.82 -3.27
N THR A 72 -13.42 3.00 -4.57
CA THR A 72 -13.38 1.91 -5.57
C THR A 72 -11.95 1.38 -5.71
N ALA A 73 -10.97 2.27 -5.88
CA ALA A 73 -9.55 1.89 -5.97
C ALA A 73 -9.04 1.18 -4.70
N LEU A 74 -9.49 1.61 -3.52
CA LEU A 74 -9.18 0.97 -2.23
C LEU A 74 -9.76 -0.44 -2.14
N LEU A 75 -11.02 -0.62 -2.52
CA LEU A 75 -11.68 -1.93 -2.54
C LEU A 75 -11.00 -2.88 -3.54
N ASP A 76 -10.64 -2.40 -4.73
CA ASP A 76 -9.92 -3.21 -5.72
C ASP A 76 -8.53 -3.63 -5.23
N ALA A 77 -7.78 -2.73 -4.58
CA ALA A 77 -6.49 -3.05 -3.97
C ALA A 77 -6.63 -4.10 -2.86
N VAL A 78 -7.61 -3.95 -1.96
CA VAL A 78 -7.93 -4.92 -0.90
C VAL A 78 -8.29 -6.29 -1.48
N LEU A 79 -9.21 -6.32 -2.45
CA LEU A 79 -9.67 -7.56 -3.09
C LEU A 79 -8.57 -8.23 -3.91
N ALA A 80 -7.63 -7.47 -4.49
CA ALA A 80 -6.50 -8.04 -5.20
C ALA A 80 -5.48 -8.67 -4.24
N LEU A 81 -5.12 -7.99 -3.15
CA LEU A 81 -4.17 -8.48 -2.14
C LEU A 81 -4.73 -9.66 -1.33
N GLY A 82 -6.04 -9.69 -1.08
CA GLY A 82 -6.71 -10.78 -0.37
C GLY A 82 -6.88 -12.07 -1.19
N ARG A 83 -6.74 -12.04 -2.52
CA ARG A 83 -6.80 -13.24 -3.37
C ARG A 83 -5.44 -13.94 -3.39
N SER A 84 -5.42 -15.27 -3.55
CA SER A 84 -4.18 -15.97 -3.91
C SER A 84 -3.83 -15.64 -5.37
N GLU A 85 -2.57 -15.28 -5.63
CA GLU A 85 -2.05 -15.04 -6.97
C GLU A 85 -1.31 -16.28 -7.48
N GLY A 86 -1.51 -16.61 -8.76
CA GLY A 86 -0.76 -17.69 -9.41
C GLY A 86 0.73 -17.36 -9.53
N ALA A 87 1.57 -18.40 -9.51
CA ALA A 87 3.01 -18.26 -9.73
C ALA A 87 3.33 -18.20 -11.24
N PRO A 88 4.39 -17.47 -11.66
CA PRO A 88 5.26 -16.62 -10.85
C PRO A 88 4.58 -15.30 -10.44
N ALA A 89 4.94 -14.77 -9.27
CA ALA A 89 4.40 -13.49 -8.78
C ALA A 89 4.98 -12.30 -9.56
N ASP A 90 4.20 -11.24 -9.78
CA ASP A 90 4.63 -10.01 -10.46
C ASP A 90 4.79 -8.86 -9.45
N LEU A 91 6.01 -8.32 -9.35
CA LEU A 91 6.33 -7.25 -8.41
C LEU A 91 5.72 -5.91 -8.78
N GLY A 92 5.64 -5.55 -10.07
CA GLY A 92 5.09 -4.26 -10.49
C GLY A 92 3.59 -4.18 -10.21
N VAL A 93 2.87 -5.25 -10.54
CA VAL A 93 1.44 -5.41 -10.23
C VAL A 93 1.22 -5.39 -8.71
N THR A 94 2.03 -6.14 -7.95
CA THR A 94 1.92 -6.17 -6.48
C THR A 94 2.19 -4.79 -5.87
N LEU A 95 3.29 -4.14 -6.26
CA LEU A 95 3.70 -2.83 -5.74
C LEU A 95 2.66 -1.73 -6.03
N ARG A 96 2.08 -1.71 -7.23
CA ARG A 96 0.99 -0.79 -7.58
C ARG A 96 -0.27 -1.00 -6.72
N ARG A 97 -0.67 -2.25 -6.47
CA ARG A 97 -1.80 -2.57 -5.57
C ARG A 97 -1.55 -2.11 -4.14
N ILE A 98 -0.33 -2.32 -3.65
CA ILE A 98 0.09 -1.90 -2.31
C ILE A 98 0.12 -0.37 -2.19
N ALA A 99 0.65 0.32 -3.20
CA ALA A 99 0.66 1.79 -3.23
C ALA A 99 -0.76 2.37 -3.30
N ALA A 100 -1.67 1.75 -4.06
CA ALA A 100 -3.09 2.14 -4.06
C ALA A 100 -3.74 1.96 -2.68
N LEU A 101 -3.47 0.83 -1.99
CA LEU A 101 -3.93 0.58 -0.61
C LEU A 101 -3.44 1.66 0.36
N CYS A 102 -2.17 2.06 0.27
CA CYS A 102 -1.57 3.03 1.20
C CYS A 102 -1.92 4.49 0.87
N SER A 103 -2.07 4.84 -0.41
CA SER A 103 -2.37 6.21 -0.87
C SER A 103 -3.86 6.55 -0.92
N ALA A 104 -4.76 5.59 -0.67
CA ALA A 104 -6.19 5.85 -0.61
C ALA A 104 -6.64 6.59 0.68
N SER A 105 -5.78 6.65 1.72
CA SER A 105 -6.08 7.41 2.93
C SER A 105 -6.07 8.91 2.67
N ASN A 106 -7.22 9.54 2.88
CA ASN A 106 -7.43 10.99 2.75
C ASN A 106 -7.21 11.76 4.06
N ALA A 107 -6.79 11.09 5.14
CA ALA A 107 -6.36 11.83 6.31
C ALA A 107 -5.25 12.79 5.86
N ALA A 108 -5.39 14.09 6.14
CA ALA A 108 -4.41 15.12 5.74
C ALA A 108 -3.01 14.90 6.34
N SER A 109 -2.91 13.89 7.20
CA SER A 109 -1.71 13.38 7.81
C SER A 109 -1.16 12.12 7.12
N ASP A 110 -1.58 11.68 5.94
CA ASP A 110 -1.22 10.31 5.52
C ASP A 110 -0.27 10.28 4.31
N ALA A 111 0.85 9.59 4.51
CA ALA A 111 2.04 9.66 3.67
C ALA A 111 1.73 9.14 2.26
N ARG A 112 1.83 10.01 1.25
CA ARG A 112 1.58 9.64 -0.14
C ARG A 112 2.61 8.60 -0.59
N VAL A 113 2.16 7.44 -1.03
CA VAL A 113 3.02 6.47 -1.71
C VAL A 113 2.98 6.73 -3.21
N THR A 114 4.16 6.83 -3.82
CA THR A 114 4.32 6.95 -5.27
C THR A 114 5.15 5.79 -5.80
N VAL A 115 4.76 5.23 -6.95
CA VAL A 115 5.51 4.14 -7.60
C VAL A 115 6.20 4.69 -8.85
N ARG A 116 7.47 4.33 -9.02
CA ARG A 116 8.29 4.60 -10.20
C ARG A 116 8.82 3.26 -10.71
N GLU A 117 8.69 3.02 -12.01
CA GLU A 117 9.18 1.81 -12.67
C GLU A 117 10.17 2.26 -13.74
N THR A 118 11.40 1.74 -13.68
CA THR A 118 12.51 2.19 -14.53
C THR A 118 13.19 0.97 -15.17
N HIS A 119 13.02 0.83 -16.49
CA HIS A 119 13.59 -0.26 -17.30
C HIS A 119 13.19 -1.67 -16.83
N VAL A 120 11.89 -1.91 -16.63
CA VAL A 120 11.35 -3.21 -16.22
C VAL A 120 10.30 -3.70 -17.21
N ASP A 121 10.74 -4.50 -18.19
CA ASP A 121 9.85 -5.13 -19.18
C ASP A 121 9.14 -6.39 -18.64
N ASP A 122 9.71 -7.03 -17.62
CA ASP A 122 9.17 -8.22 -16.96
C ASP A 122 9.52 -8.18 -15.47
N ALA A 123 8.51 -8.06 -14.60
CA ALA A 123 8.64 -7.94 -13.15
C ALA A 123 8.36 -9.25 -12.40
N ARG A 124 8.43 -10.41 -13.07
CA ARG A 124 8.13 -11.71 -12.48
C ARG A 124 9.30 -12.27 -11.66
N THR A 125 8.97 -12.91 -10.53
CA THR A 125 9.94 -13.51 -9.59
C THR A 125 9.64 -14.98 -9.30
N THR A 126 10.69 -15.75 -8.98
CA THR A 126 10.56 -17.11 -8.42
C THR A 126 10.07 -17.13 -6.96
N VAL A 127 10.07 -15.99 -6.26
CA VAL A 127 9.56 -15.87 -4.88
C VAL A 127 8.05 -16.06 -4.84
N SER A 128 7.54 -16.72 -3.80
CA SER A 128 6.10 -16.94 -3.64
C SER A 128 5.34 -15.62 -3.43
N SER A 129 4.10 -15.56 -3.91
CA SER A 129 3.24 -14.36 -3.83
C SER A 129 3.12 -13.82 -2.39
N ASP A 130 3.00 -14.70 -1.39
CA ASP A 130 2.88 -14.29 0.01
C ASP A 130 4.20 -13.72 0.57
N ALA A 131 5.36 -14.26 0.18
CA ALA A 131 6.66 -13.68 0.56
C ALA A 131 6.92 -12.34 -0.15
N VAL A 132 6.53 -12.18 -1.42
CA VAL A 132 6.57 -10.88 -2.12
C VAL A 132 5.68 -9.86 -1.41
N ARG A 133 4.44 -10.21 -1.09
CA ARG A 133 3.50 -9.32 -0.38
C ARG A 133 4.00 -8.96 1.01
N LEU A 134 4.53 -9.92 1.76
CA LEU A 134 5.12 -9.67 3.08
C LEU A 134 6.31 -8.70 2.99
N ALA A 135 7.25 -8.95 2.06
CA ALA A 135 8.44 -8.12 1.86
C ALA A 135 8.14 -6.68 1.44
N LEU A 136 7.01 -6.44 0.78
CA LEU A 136 6.63 -5.11 0.30
C LEU A 136 5.65 -4.39 1.25
N VAL A 137 4.61 -5.08 1.73
CA VAL A 137 3.57 -4.47 2.58
C VAL A 137 4.08 -4.21 3.99
N ALA A 138 4.82 -5.14 4.61
CA ALA A 138 5.19 -4.99 6.01
C ALA A 138 6.08 -3.76 6.29
N PRO A 139 7.21 -3.55 5.57
CA PRO A 139 8.00 -2.32 5.74
C PRO A 139 7.27 -1.07 5.27
N LEU A 140 6.45 -1.14 4.20
CA LEU A 140 5.73 0.04 3.71
C LEU A 140 4.64 0.50 4.68
N LEU A 141 3.87 -0.43 5.28
CA LEU A 141 2.88 -0.08 6.31
C LEU A 141 3.54 0.64 7.48
N ASP A 142 4.72 0.19 7.91
CA ASP A 142 5.46 0.82 9.00
C ASP A 142 6.05 2.18 8.53
N ALA A 143 6.44 2.32 7.26
CA ALA A 143 6.88 3.58 6.64
C ALA A 143 5.74 4.62 6.45
N VAL A 144 4.49 4.20 6.21
CA VAL A 144 3.34 5.11 6.13
C VAL A 144 2.59 5.29 7.46
N SER A 145 2.88 4.46 8.47
CA SER A 145 2.32 4.59 9.83
C SER A 145 3.13 5.59 10.65
N SER A 146 2.80 6.86 10.51
CA SER A 146 3.53 7.94 11.17
C SER A 146 3.16 8.09 12.65
N ARG A 147 4.13 8.48 13.47
CA ARG A 147 3.86 8.78 14.88
C ARG A 147 3.02 10.06 14.97
N ARG A 148 2.42 10.29 16.14
CA ARG A 148 1.51 11.42 16.37
C ARG A 148 2.33 12.69 16.55
N GLY A 149 2.30 13.59 15.56
CA GLY A 149 2.97 14.90 15.61
C GLY A 149 4.23 15.06 14.74
N GLU A 150 4.67 14.02 14.04
CA GLU A 150 5.73 14.14 13.02
C GLU A 150 5.18 14.72 11.72
N SER A 151 6.01 15.44 10.94
CA SER A 151 5.72 15.73 9.52
C SER A 151 5.67 14.41 8.75
N ARG A 152 4.79 14.31 7.76
CA ARG A 152 4.44 13.03 7.14
C ARG A 152 4.69 13.11 5.64
N GLU A 153 5.95 12.89 5.31
CA GLU A 153 6.49 13.01 3.96
C GLU A 153 6.19 11.77 3.11
N ALA A 154 6.38 11.92 1.79
CA ALA A 154 5.97 10.91 0.81
C ALA A 154 6.94 9.71 0.80
N VAL A 155 6.41 8.51 0.63
CA VAL A 155 7.23 7.32 0.37
C VAL A 155 7.33 7.12 -1.14
N VAL A 156 8.55 7.03 -1.66
CA VAL A 156 8.82 6.73 -3.07
C VAL A 156 9.24 5.27 -3.18
N CYS A 157 8.46 4.49 -3.93
CA CYS A 157 8.78 3.12 -4.29
C CYS A 157 9.36 3.12 -5.70
N GLU A 158 10.63 2.73 -5.86
CA GLU A 158 11.26 2.53 -7.17
C GLU A 158 11.44 1.03 -7.44
N LEU A 159 10.96 0.55 -8.58
CA LEU A 159 11.19 -0.81 -9.07
C LEU A 159 12.13 -0.75 -10.30
N THR A 160 13.26 -1.45 -10.20
CA THR A 160 14.27 -1.57 -11.26
C THR A 160 14.63 -3.04 -11.52
N SER A 161 15.20 -3.31 -12.69
CA SER A 161 15.80 -4.60 -13.05
C SER A 161 17.32 -4.48 -13.03
N ASP A 162 17.99 -5.44 -12.41
CA ASP A 162 19.46 -5.58 -12.43
C ASP A 162 19.82 -7.03 -12.75
N GLY A 163 20.08 -7.30 -14.03
CA GLY A 163 20.32 -8.64 -14.58
C GLY A 163 19.24 -9.65 -14.20
N ASP A 164 19.65 -10.69 -13.47
CA ASP A 164 18.82 -11.79 -12.98
C ASP A 164 18.04 -11.45 -11.70
N THR A 165 18.01 -10.16 -11.30
CA THR A 165 17.31 -9.69 -10.10
C THR A 165 16.41 -8.50 -10.37
N LEU A 166 15.38 -8.39 -9.54
CA LEU A 166 14.47 -7.25 -9.45
C LEU A 166 14.70 -6.56 -8.11
N VAL A 167 14.79 -5.24 -8.12
CA VAL A 167 15.09 -4.43 -6.93
C VAL A 167 13.94 -3.46 -6.68
N VAL A 168 13.36 -3.50 -5.48
CA VAL A 168 12.42 -2.49 -4.99
C VAL A 168 13.09 -1.64 -3.93
N ARG A 169 13.24 -0.35 -4.17
CA ARG A 169 13.68 0.64 -3.18
C ARG A 169 12.47 1.34 -2.58
N LEU A 170 12.39 1.36 -1.25
CA LEU A 170 11.43 2.17 -0.50
C LEU A 170 12.20 3.34 0.12
N GLN A 171 12.02 4.53 -0.45
CA GLN A 171 12.67 5.77 -0.01
C GLN A 171 11.70 6.62 0.80
N ALA A 172 12.13 7.10 1.96
CA ALA A 172 11.39 8.02 2.83
C ALA A 172 12.37 8.86 3.65
N ASP A 173 11.94 10.03 4.13
CA ASP A 173 12.81 10.92 4.93
C ASP A 173 13.19 10.37 6.32
N ARG A 174 12.74 9.14 6.65
CA ARG A 174 13.01 8.39 7.88
C ARG A 174 13.44 6.96 7.57
N PRO A 175 14.11 6.25 8.51
CA PRO A 175 14.51 4.85 8.29
C PRO A 175 13.32 3.95 7.98
N VAL A 176 13.40 3.24 6.86
CA VAL A 176 12.52 2.12 6.52
C VAL A 176 13.32 0.85 6.82
N LEU A 177 12.77 -0.03 7.66
CA LEU A 177 13.44 -1.24 8.13
C LEU A 177 12.62 -2.46 7.74
N MET A 178 13.27 -3.60 7.48
CA MET A 178 12.54 -4.86 7.33
C MET A 178 12.06 -5.35 8.71
N PRO A 179 10.77 -5.66 8.89
CA PRO A 179 10.27 -6.19 10.16
C PRO A 179 10.99 -7.49 10.55
N ALA A 180 11.43 -7.56 11.82
CA ALA A 180 12.30 -8.63 12.31
C ALA A 180 11.62 -10.01 12.31
N ASP A 181 10.29 -10.04 12.41
CA ASP A 181 9.46 -11.24 12.30
C ASP A 181 9.37 -11.77 10.86
N ALA A 182 9.34 -10.88 9.86
CA ALA A 182 9.40 -11.25 8.44
C ALA A 182 10.81 -11.68 7.99
N ALA A 183 11.85 -11.13 8.59
CA ALA A 183 13.23 -11.22 8.12
C ALA A 183 13.70 -12.66 7.80
N ASP A 184 13.55 -13.61 8.72
CA ASP A 184 14.06 -14.98 8.51
C ASP A 184 13.30 -15.73 7.41
N VAL A 185 11.99 -15.53 7.35
CA VAL A 185 11.10 -16.15 6.35
C VAL A 185 11.41 -15.64 4.94
N LEU A 186 11.68 -14.34 4.82
CA LEU A 186 12.07 -13.70 3.57
C LEU A 186 13.44 -14.18 3.07
N ARG A 187 14.43 -14.33 3.96
CA ARG A 187 15.75 -14.91 3.62
C ARG A 187 15.65 -16.34 3.10
N VAL A 188 14.85 -17.18 3.78
CA VAL A 188 14.58 -18.57 3.33
C VAL A 188 13.89 -18.58 1.97
N SER A 189 13.06 -17.58 1.69
CA SER A 189 12.40 -17.38 0.39
C SER A 189 13.30 -16.78 -0.70
N GLY A 190 14.61 -16.59 -0.43
CA GLY A 190 15.58 -16.03 -1.39
C GLY A 190 15.57 -14.50 -1.51
N VAL A 191 14.74 -13.79 -0.73
CA VAL A 191 14.70 -12.33 -0.68
C VAL A 191 15.88 -11.81 0.13
N ARG A 192 16.59 -10.83 -0.41
CA ARG A 192 17.69 -10.12 0.26
C ARG A 192 17.32 -8.65 0.41
N TRP A 193 17.91 -7.94 1.35
CA TRP A 193 17.72 -6.49 1.45
C TRP A 193 18.91 -5.79 2.11
N THR A 194 18.97 -4.47 1.93
CA THR A 194 19.91 -3.58 2.61
C THR A 194 19.15 -2.36 3.15
N GLU A 195 19.42 -2.03 4.41
CA GLU A 195 18.83 -0.89 5.12
C GLU A 195 19.81 0.28 5.18
N SER A 196 19.28 1.50 5.06
CA SER A 196 20.00 2.75 5.24
C SER A 196 19.14 3.76 6.01
N ALA A 197 19.66 4.97 6.24
CA ALA A 197 18.95 5.99 7.01
C ALA A 197 17.60 6.45 6.38
N GLN A 198 17.44 6.31 5.07
CA GLN A 198 16.29 6.84 4.30
C GLN A 198 15.82 5.90 3.17
N GLU A 199 16.43 4.73 3.02
CA GLU A 199 16.10 3.76 1.97
C GLU A 199 16.20 2.32 2.49
N LEU A 200 15.16 1.53 2.22
CA LEU A 200 15.20 0.06 2.23
C LEU A 200 15.24 -0.43 0.78
N SER A 201 16.31 -1.12 0.39
CA SER A 201 16.43 -1.76 -0.93
C SER A 201 16.21 -3.27 -0.78
N VAL A 202 15.19 -3.82 -1.42
CA VAL A 202 14.77 -5.22 -1.35
C VAL A 202 15.00 -5.88 -2.71
N VAL A 203 15.72 -7.00 -2.73
CA VAL A 203 16.22 -7.70 -3.92
C VAL A 203 15.58 -9.08 -4.03
N PHE A 204 15.00 -9.36 -5.20
CA PHE A 204 14.28 -10.59 -5.52
C PHE A 204 14.94 -11.28 -6.72
N PRO A 205 15.09 -12.62 -6.73
CA PRO A 205 15.48 -13.37 -7.92
C PRO A 205 14.39 -13.28 -9.01
N ARG A 206 14.77 -13.13 -10.28
CA ARG A 206 13.83 -13.13 -11.40
C ARG A 206 13.27 -14.55 -11.68
N ALA A 207 12.14 -14.62 -12.38
CA ALA A 207 11.53 -15.84 -12.92
C ALA A 207 12.08 -16.22 -14.30
#